data_AF-A0AAE4JVE2-F1
#
_entry.id   AF-A0AAE4JVE2-F1
#
_cell.length_a   1.000
_cell.length_b   1.000
_cell.length_c   1.000
_cell.angle_alpha   90.00
_cell.angle_beta   90.00
_cell.angle_gamma   90.00
#
_symmetry.space_group_name_H-M   'P 1'
#
loop_
_entity.id
_entity.type
_entity.pdbx_description
1 polymer ?
#
loop_
_entity_poly.entity_id
_entity_poly.type
_entity_poly.pdbx_seq_one_letter_code
_entity_poly.pdbx_strand_id
1 'polypeptide(L)'
;MNKYSNRRRSHIHIIKQYNVENDEYTGTRIVLLIKGKKKYIRDIDNFKIHKYQNSKEKKHSTSIWRRVDSNIEKLIKKEMINFSEDKKLKMYHSLYESIELNLKDYYLQVFKEENIDASKVQIKL
;
A
#
# COMPACT_ATOMS: atom_id res chain seq x y z
N MET A 1 -4.99 13.81 24.58
CA MET A 1 -5.30 13.29 23.23
C MET A 1 -4.22 13.73 22.26
N ASN A 2 -3.31 12.83 21.86
CA ASN A 2 -2.26 13.17 20.91
C ASN A 2 -2.90 13.47 19.55
N LYS A 3 -2.84 14.74 19.10
CA LYS A 3 -3.25 15.16 17.75
C LYS A 3 -2.50 14.29 16.75
N TYR A 4 -3.22 13.47 15.97
CA TYR A 4 -2.66 12.78 14.81
C TYR A 4 -2.14 13.83 13.84
N SER A 5 -0.84 14.13 13.94
CA SER A 5 -0.16 14.98 12.97
C SER A 5 -0.21 14.27 11.61
N ASN A 6 -0.68 14.97 10.57
CA ASN A 6 -0.58 14.59 9.15
C ASN A 6 0.89 14.52 8.66
N ARG A 7 1.87 14.41 9.56
CA ARG A 7 3.27 14.19 9.23
C ARG A 7 3.41 12.88 8.47
N ARG A 8 3.94 12.97 7.25
CA ARG A 8 4.28 11.84 6.40
C ARG A 8 5.30 10.94 7.13
N ARG A 9 4.85 9.76 7.57
CA ARG A 9 5.68 8.75 8.24
C ARG A 9 6.32 7.82 7.23
N SER A 10 7.37 7.14 7.69
CA SER A 10 7.84 5.95 7.01
C SER A 10 6.72 4.91 6.99
N HIS A 11 6.45 4.30 5.84
CA HIS A 11 5.34 3.36 5.69
C HIS A 11 5.58 2.36 4.56
N ILE A 12 4.87 1.24 4.66
CA ILE A 12 4.73 0.24 3.61
C ILE A 12 3.38 0.45 2.96
N HIS A 13 3.33 0.51 1.64
CA HIS A 13 2.11 0.61 0.88
C HIS A 13 2.09 -0.52 -0.15
N ILE A 14 1.16 -1.42 0.02
CA ILE A 14 0.95 -2.62 -0.79
C ILE A 14 -0.27 -2.37 -1.66
N ILE A 15 -0.15 -2.68 -2.95
CA ILE A 15 -1.18 -2.44 -3.95
C ILE A 15 -1.40 -3.74 -4.70
N LYS A 16 -2.43 -4.50 -4.33
CA LYS A 16 -2.82 -5.73 -5.03
C LYS A 16 -3.76 -5.38 -6.17
N GLN A 17 -3.41 -5.77 -7.38
CA GLN A 17 -4.13 -5.45 -8.61
C GLN A 17 -4.87 -6.68 -9.13
N TYR A 18 -6.11 -6.44 -9.57
CA TYR A 18 -7.00 -7.46 -10.11
C TYR A 18 -7.67 -6.94 -11.38
N ASN A 19 -7.97 -7.82 -12.31
CA ASN A 19 -8.86 -7.51 -13.44
C ASN A 19 -10.31 -7.45 -12.94
N VAL A 20 -11.04 -6.41 -13.34
CA VAL A 20 -12.43 -6.18 -12.91
C VAL A 20 -13.42 -7.18 -13.52
N GLU A 21 -13.14 -7.72 -14.71
CA GLU A 21 -14.06 -8.61 -15.41
C GLU A 21 -14.17 -9.99 -14.76
N ASN A 22 -13.07 -10.49 -14.21
CA ASN A 22 -12.96 -11.87 -13.70
C ASN A 22 -12.35 -11.97 -12.29
N ASP A 23 -12.10 -10.84 -11.62
CA ASP A 23 -11.40 -10.75 -10.33
C ASP A 23 -10.04 -11.49 -10.29
N GLU A 24 -9.40 -11.67 -11.44
CA GLU A 24 -8.11 -12.34 -11.55
C GLU A 24 -6.99 -11.44 -11.03
N TYR A 25 -6.18 -11.97 -10.11
CA TYR A 25 -4.99 -11.28 -9.61
C TYR A 25 -3.96 -11.10 -10.73
N THR A 26 -3.52 -9.87 -10.97
CA THR A 26 -2.51 -9.56 -11.99
C THR A 26 -1.13 -9.39 -11.37
N GLY A 27 -1.04 -8.74 -10.21
CA GLY A 27 0.24 -8.49 -9.56
C GLY A 27 0.13 -7.58 -8.36
N THR A 28 1.26 -7.39 -7.68
CA THR A 28 1.33 -6.53 -6.49
C THR A 28 2.45 -5.51 -6.64
N ARG A 29 2.15 -4.26 -6.33
CA ARG A 29 3.16 -3.21 -6.17
C ARG A 29 3.40 -2.95 -4.70
N ILE A 30 4.67 -3.00 -4.29
CA ILE A 30 5.14 -2.73 -2.94
C ILE A 30 5.90 -1.42 -2.97
N VAL A 31 5.47 -0.48 -2.14
CA VAL A 31 6.08 0.83 -1.98
C VAL A 31 6.56 0.96 -0.54
N LEU A 32 7.86 1.22 -0.39
CA LEU A 32 8.47 1.55 0.89
C LEU A 32 8.87 3.01 0.86
N LEU A 33 8.18 3.82 1.65
CA LEU A 33 8.59 5.19 1.88
C LEU A 33 9.36 5.23 3.20
N ILE A 34 10.64 5.60 3.16
CA ILE A 34 11.41 5.89 4.37
C ILE A 34 11.51 7.41 4.49
N LYS A 35 11.03 7.99 5.59
CA LYS A 35 11.09 9.43 5.82
C LYS A 35 12.54 9.92 5.77
N GLY A 36 12.78 10.97 4.98
CA GLY A 36 14.13 11.54 4.79
C GLY A 36 15.03 10.73 3.85
N LYS A 37 14.56 9.63 3.25
CA LYS A 37 15.29 8.87 2.24
C LYS A 37 14.46 8.69 0.96
N LYS A 38 15.06 8.05 -0.05
CA LYS A 38 14.38 7.70 -1.31
C LYS A 38 13.26 6.68 -1.06
N LYS A 39 12.20 6.79 -1.85
CA LYS A 39 11.14 5.79 -1.94
C LYS A 39 11.62 4.58 -2.74
N TYR A 40 11.36 3.38 -2.25
CA TYR A 40 11.59 2.14 -2.98
C TYR A 40 10.26 1.64 -3.53
N ILE A 41 10.27 1.17 -4.77
CA ILE A 41 9.11 0.58 -5.45
C ILE A 41 9.57 -0.75 -6.02
N ARG A 42 8.81 -1.80 -5.74
CA ARG A 42 9.01 -3.11 -6.33
C ARG A 42 7.68 -3.65 -6.78
N ASP A 43 7.63 -4.10 -8.02
CA ASP A 43 6.49 -4.82 -8.56
C ASP A 43 6.82 -6.32 -8.54
N ILE A 44 5.85 -7.12 -8.14
CA ILE A 44 5.90 -8.58 -8.20
C ILE A 44 4.79 -9.09 -9.12
N ASP A 45 5.06 -10.24 -9.74
CA ASP A 45 4.22 -10.88 -10.75
C ASP A 45 3.95 -9.92 -11.93
N ASN A 46 2.74 -9.90 -12.51
CA ASN A 46 2.41 -9.12 -13.72
C ASN A 46 1.67 -7.81 -13.39
N PHE A 47 2.21 -7.02 -12.45
CA PHE A 47 1.60 -5.74 -12.08
C PHE A 47 1.60 -4.77 -13.28
N LYS A 48 0.41 -4.41 -13.77
CA LYS A 48 0.27 -3.53 -14.95
C LYS A 48 0.32 -2.07 -14.53
N ILE A 49 1.32 -1.35 -15.02
CA ILE A 49 1.44 0.10 -14.85
C ILE A 49 0.37 0.78 -15.71
N HIS A 50 -0.53 1.50 -15.07
CA HIS A 50 -1.55 2.30 -15.72
C HIS A 50 -1.53 3.72 -15.14
N LYS A 51 -2.06 4.67 -15.91
CA LYS A 51 -2.26 6.03 -15.41
C LYS A 51 -3.43 6.02 -14.43
N TYR A 52 -3.23 6.65 -13.28
CA TYR A 52 -4.32 6.93 -12.36
C TYR A 52 -5.14 8.08 -12.90
N GLN A 53 -6.45 8.03 -12.73
CA GLN A 53 -7.30 9.21 -12.90
C GLN A 53 -6.75 10.34 -12.01
N ASN A 54 -6.56 11.52 -12.59
CA ASN A 54 -5.98 12.68 -11.91
C ASN A 54 -6.69 12.95 -10.58
N SER A 55 -5.92 13.18 -9.51
CA SER A 55 -6.49 13.39 -8.16
C SER A 55 -7.45 14.57 -8.07
N LYS A 56 -7.30 15.59 -8.95
CA LYS A 56 -8.19 16.76 -9.04
C LYS A 56 -9.60 16.42 -9.54
N GLU A 57 -9.75 15.33 -10.28
CA GLU A 57 -11.03 14.86 -10.83
C GLU A 57 -11.64 13.73 -9.97
N LYS A 58 -10.89 13.24 -8.98
CA LYS A 58 -11.40 12.22 -8.06
C LYS A 58 -12.49 12.83 -7.19
N LYS A 59 -13.72 12.33 -7.34
CA LYS A 59 -14.76 12.56 -6.32
C LYS A 59 -14.22 12.07 -4.98
N HIS A 60 -14.35 12.89 -3.94
CA HIS A 60 -13.89 12.56 -2.58
C HIS A 60 -14.37 11.19 -2.10
N SER A 61 -15.51 10.70 -2.61
CA SER A 61 -16.13 9.42 -2.28
C SER A 61 -15.38 8.18 -2.78
N THR A 62 -14.53 8.28 -3.81
CA THR A 62 -14.02 7.10 -4.55
C THR A 62 -12.69 6.57 -4.02
N SER A 63 -12.00 7.31 -3.15
CA SER A 63 -10.63 7.01 -2.71
C SER A 63 -10.39 7.40 -1.25
N ILE A 64 -11.28 6.97 -0.35
CA ILE A 64 -11.16 7.28 1.09
C ILE A 64 -10.35 6.19 1.78
N TRP A 65 -9.22 6.58 2.36
CA TRP A 65 -8.50 5.71 3.29
C TRP A 65 -9.33 5.49 4.55
N ARG A 66 -9.61 4.22 4.84
CA ARG A 66 -10.26 3.81 6.08
C ARG A 66 -9.23 3.18 6.98
N ARG A 67 -9.20 3.58 8.24
CA ARG A 67 -8.42 2.87 9.25
C ARG A 67 -9.13 1.54 9.51
N VAL A 68 -8.36 0.47 9.51
CA VAL A 68 -8.83 -0.87 9.87
C VAL A 68 -7.93 -1.41 10.97
N ASP A 69 -8.41 -2.41 11.68
CA ASP A 69 -7.61 -3.07 12.70
C ASP A 69 -6.43 -3.81 12.03
N SER A 70 -5.25 -3.67 12.63
CA SER A 70 -4.07 -4.44 12.23
C SER A 70 -3.90 -5.58 13.22
N ASN A 71 -3.58 -6.77 12.70
CA ASN A 71 -3.22 -7.90 13.56
C ASN A 71 -1.81 -7.76 14.16
N ILE A 72 -1.08 -6.71 13.77
CA ILE A 72 0.27 -6.44 14.25
C ILE A 72 0.22 -5.29 15.26
N GLU A 73 0.73 -5.56 16.45
CA GLU A 73 0.76 -4.59 17.54
C GLU A 73 1.49 -3.31 17.12
N LYS A 74 0.99 -2.15 17.58
CA LYS A 74 1.58 -0.81 17.33
C LYS A 74 1.65 -0.38 15.86
N LEU A 75 0.97 -1.11 14.96
CA LEU A 75 0.79 -0.71 13.57
C LEU A 75 -0.59 -0.11 13.33
N ILE A 76 -0.59 0.94 12.53
CA ILE A 76 -1.78 1.57 11.98
C ILE A 76 -1.91 1.03 10.56
N LYS A 77 -2.97 0.26 10.32
CA LYS A 77 -3.35 -0.18 8.99
C LYS A 77 -4.44 0.73 8.42
N LYS A 78 -4.28 1.10 7.16
CA LYS A 78 -5.28 1.84 6.39
C LYS A 78 -5.51 1.14 5.07
N GLU A 79 -6.76 1.09 4.64
CA GLU A 79 -7.13 0.47 3.38
C GLU A 79 -7.89 1.44 2.49
N MET A 80 -7.72 1.28 1.19
CA MET A 80 -8.56 1.95 0.19
C MET A 80 -8.65 1.08 -1.07
N ILE A 81 -9.68 1.33 -1.88
CA ILE A 81 -9.84 0.70 -3.20
C ILE A 81 -9.78 1.80 -4.25
N ASN A 82 -9.09 1.52 -5.35
CA ASN A 82 -9.07 2.36 -6.54
C ASN A 82 -9.34 1.53 -7.78
N PHE A 83 -9.63 2.22 -8.88
CA PHE A 83 -9.73 1.62 -10.20
C PHE A 83 -8.76 2.35 -11.15
N SER A 84 -8.33 1.66 -12.19
CA SER A 84 -7.67 2.30 -13.34
C SER A 84 -8.64 3.27 -14.02
N GLU A 85 -8.08 4.20 -14.80
CA GLU A 85 -8.87 5.20 -15.54
C GLU A 85 -9.88 4.55 -16.50
N ASP A 86 -9.49 3.46 -17.17
CA ASP A 86 -10.36 2.66 -18.03
C ASP A 86 -11.29 1.68 -17.27
N LYS A 87 -11.22 1.67 -15.93
CA LYS A 87 -11.95 0.79 -15.02
C LYS A 87 -11.75 -0.71 -15.26
N LYS A 88 -10.74 -1.13 -16.03
CA LYS A 88 -10.44 -2.55 -16.27
C LYS A 88 -9.70 -3.21 -15.12
N LEU A 89 -9.02 -2.41 -14.30
CA LEU A 89 -8.23 -2.89 -13.17
C LEU A 89 -8.78 -2.30 -11.88
N LYS A 90 -8.86 -3.15 -10.85
CA LYS A 90 -9.17 -2.80 -9.47
C LYS A 90 -7.92 -2.95 -8.63
N MET A 91 -7.65 -1.99 -7.76
CA MET A 91 -6.52 -2.03 -6.84
C MET A 91 -7.00 -1.93 -5.41
N TYR A 92 -6.56 -2.89 -4.60
CA TYR A 92 -6.70 -2.86 -3.16
C TYR A 92 -5.38 -2.36 -2.58
N HIS A 93 -5.46 -1.25 -1.86
CA HIS A 93 -4.33 -0.62 -1.24
C HIS A 93 -4.36 -0.87 0.26
N SER A 94 -3.27 -1.40 0.80
CA SER A 94 -3.02 -1.49 2.24
C SER A 94 -1.82 -0.62 2.58
N LEU A 95 -1.98 0.29 3.53
CA LEU A 95 -0.90 1.13 4.05
C LEU A 95 -0.68 0.81 5.52
N TYR A 96 0.57 0.46 5.84
CA TYR A 96 1.03 0.14 7.18
C TYR A 96 2.03 1.20 7.63
N GLU A 97 1.74 1.87 8.75
CA GLU A 97 2.63 2.83 9.37
C GLU A 97 2.65 2.63 10.89
N SER A 98 3.74 3.07 11.54
CA SER A 98 3.81 3.09 13.00
C SER A 98 4.30 4.45 13.49
N ILE A 99 3.84 4.84 14.67
CA ILE A 99 4.37 6.00 15.40
C ILE A 99 5.61 5.60 16.19
N GLU A 100 5.70 4.33 16.60
CA GLU A 100 6.68 3.82 17.57
C GLU A 100 7.79 3.01 16.91
N LEU A 101 7.47 2.26 15.84
CA LEU A 101 8.38 1.32 15.20
C LEU A 101 9.01 1.90 13.92
N ASN A 102 10.25 1.51 13.63
CA ASN A 102 10.86 1.74 12.33
C ASN A 102 10.46 0.66 11.33
N LEU A 103 10.54 0.98 10.03
CA LEU A 103 10.22 0.03 8.96
C LEU A 103 10.95 -1.31 9.08
N LYS A 104 12.24 -1.29 9.48
CA LYS A 104 13.04 -2.50 9.66
C LYS A 104 12.45 -3.45 10.71
N ASP A 105 11.74 -2.91 11.68
CA ASP A 105 11.24 -3.67 12.84
C ASP A 105 9.98 -4.47 12.48
N TYR A 106 9.24 -4.06 11.44
CA TYR A 106 7.94 -4.66 11.12
C TYR A 106 7.74 -5.11 9.66
N TYR A 107 8.64 -4.80 8.72
CA TYR A 107 8.37 -5.08 7.30
C TYR A 107 8.13 -6.57 7.00
N LEU A 108 8.85 -7.48 7.65
CA LEU A 108 8.64 -8.92 7.48
C LEU A 108 7.28 -9.38 8.00
N GLN A 109 6.79 -8.77 9.09
CA GLN A 109 5.47 -9.08 9.65
C GLN A 109 4.36 -8.63 8.70
N VAL A 110 4.49 -7.44 8.11
CA VAL A 110 3.57 -6.95 7.07
C VAL A 110 3.60 -7.84 5.84
N PHE A 111 4.77 -8.30 5.39
CA PHE A 111 4.86 -9.23 4.25
C PHE A 111 4.20 -10.57 4.55
N LYS A 112 4.39 -11.10 5.77
CA LYS A 112 3.69 -12.30 6.21
C LYS A 112 2.17 -12.09 6.25
N GLU A 113 1.68 -11.00 6.82
CA GLU A 113 0.24 -10.67 6.88
C GLU A 113 -0.38 -10.53 5.48
N GLU A 114 0.38 -10.03 4.50
CA GLU A 114 -0.09 -9.80 3.14
C GLU A 114 0.20 -10.95 2.17
N ASN A 115 0.75 -12.07 2.67
CA ASN A 115 1.18 -13.24 1.88
C ASN A 115 2.19 -12.91 0.77
N ILE A 116 3.15 -12.03 1.09
CA ILE A 116 4.23 -11.61 0.19
C ILE A 116 5.50 -12.37 0.56
N ASP A 117 6.08 -13.04 -0.43
CA ASP A 117 7.40 -13.64 -0.29
C ASP A 117 8.48 -12.54 -0.26
N ALA A 118 9.11 -12.38 0.90
CA ALA A 118 10.16 -11.39 1.12
C ALA A 118 11.36 -11.57 0.16
N SER A 119 11.63 -12.78 -0.32
CA SER A 119 12.73 -13.05 -1.26
C SER A 119 12.53 -12.39 -2.62
N LYS A 120 11.26 -12.18 -3.03
CA LYS A 120 10.89 -11.47 -4.26
C LYS A 120 11.09 -9.95 -4.15
N VAL A 121 11.26 -9.45 -2.93
CA VAL A 121 11.34 -8.02 -2.62
C VAL A 121 12.75 -7.70 -2.12
N GLN A 122 13.67 -7.46 -3.05
CA GLN A 122 15.02 -7.01 -2.70
C GLN A 122 14.97 -5.59 -2.14
N ILE A 123 15.08 -5.46 -0.81
CA ILE A 123 15.06 -4.17 -0.12
C ILE A 123 16.31 -4.05 0.73
N LYS A 124 17.03 -2.94 0.57
CA LYS A 124 18.08 -2.51 1.49
C LYS A 124 17.50 -1.46 2.43
N LEU A 125 16.90 -1.89 3.55
CA LEU A 125 16.44 -1.00 4.61
C LEU A 125 17.60 -0.61 5.52
#